data_AF-A0A1J4KSE9-F1
#
_entry.id   AF-A0A1J4KSE9-F1
#
_cell.length_a   1.000
_cell.length_b   1.000
_cell.length_c   1.000
_cell.angle_alpha   90.00
_cell.angle_beta   90.00
_cell.angle_gamma   90.00
#
_symmetry.space_group_name_H-M   'P 1'
#
loop_
_entity.id
_entity.type
_entity.pdbx_description
1 polymer ?
#
loop_
_entity_poly.entity_id
_entity_poly.type
_entity_poly.pdbx_seq_one_letter_code
_entity_poly.pdbx_strand_id
1 'polypeptide(L)'
;MSYLDYSQNHSELDDFSPCINNKQNQVNKLFSTYQSPQTVCNQLISNIRSQEQEQEHVFLDNFEQAAKEENFRNFVIDKTIGENIQNCCKSFRDGFSTVINFTLTDIFTSKELIDIIGGISKPITKEEMQNFIDLNGYNSNDEQVSYFFDTILEMTPKEQQKFLRYVTASQALPAGGLKELQPHLTLTRIDFDNSINIDLAYPTVSTCSNMVKLPPFSSKEVLQTQLKKAIEFSGLTFQLG
;
A
#
# COMPACT_ATOMS: atom_id res chain seq x y z
N MET A 1 37.99 7.68 17.92
CA MET A 1 36.89 6.71 18.12
C MET A 1 35.99 6.85 16.91
N SER A 2 36.06 5.86 16.04
CA SER A 2 35.86 5.95 14.59
C SER A 2 34.43 6.25 14.17
N TYR A 3 34.29 7.26 13.32
CA TYR A 3 33.15 7.47 12.42
C TYR A 3 32.93 6.16 11.63
N LEU A 4 31.74 5.58 11.73
CA LEU A 4 31.33 4.56 10.79
C LEU A 4 30.94 5.26 9.50
N ASP A 5 31.82 5.07 8.53
CA ASP A 5 31.72 5.44 7.13
C ASP A 5 30.54 4.67 6.51
N TYR A 6 29.37 5.32 6.46
CA TYR A 6 28.15 4.77 5.85
C TYR A 6 28.25 4.68 4.31
N SER A 7 29.41 4.98 3.72
CA SER A 7 29.63 4.97 2.27
C SER A 7 30.05 3.61 1.70
N GLN A 8 30.25 2.57 2.52
CA GLN A 8 30.78 1.27 2.03
C GLN A 8 29.92 0.03 2.27
N ASN A 9 28.76 0.12 2.92
CA ASN A 9 27.86 -1.03 3.05
C ASN A 9 26.73 -0.96 2.01
N HIS A 10 27.06 -1.36 0.78
CA HIS A 10 26.12 -1.59 -0.32
C HIS A 10 25.05 -2.67 -0.04
N SER A 11 25.05 -3.29 1.15
CA SER A 11 24.13 -4.36 1.58
C SER A 11 23.04 -3.93 2.57
N GLU A 12 23.07 -2.71 3.12
CA GLU A 12 22.03 -2.22 4.06
C GLU A 12 20.90 -1.43 3.35
N LEU A 13 21.06 -1.11 2.06
CA LEU A 13 19.96 -0.61 1.23
C LEU A 13 18.92 -1.70 0.91
N ASP A 14 19.20 -2.96 1.27
CA ASP A 14 18.29 -4.08 1.07
C ASP A 14 17.15 -4.15 2.09
N ASP A 15 17.24 -3.48 3.24
CA ASP A 15 16.13 -3.47 4.22
C ASP A 15 15.02 -2.46 3.87
N PHE A 16 15.31 -1.55 2.94
CA PHE A 16 14.31 -0.73 2.25
C PHE A 16 13.94 -1.33 0.88
N SER A 17 14.55 -2.45 0.45
CA SER A 17 14.31 -3.07 -0.86
C SER A 17 12.84 -3.32 -1.16
N PRO A 18 11.91 -3.64 -0.24
CA PRO A 18 10.50 -3.80 -0.63
C PRO A 18 9.84 -2.48 -1.05
N CYS A 19 10.13 -1.38 -0.36
CA CYS A 19 9.53 -0.06 -0.64
C CYS A 19 10.25 0.63 -1.82
N ILE A 20 11.58 0.47 -1.88
CA ILE A 20 12.44 0.91 -2.97
C ILE A 20 12.17 0.09 -4.24
N ASN A 21 12.00 -1.23 -4.16
CA ASN A 21 11.58 -2.07 -5.29
C ASN A 21 10.16 -1.74 -5.75
N ASN A 22 9.24 -1.37 -4.85
CA ASN A 22 7.88 -1.00 -5.26
C ASN A 22 7.87 0.35 -6.00
N LYS A 23 8.68 1.32 -5.53
CA LYS A 23 8.89 2.60 -6.23
C LYS A 23 9.72 2.41 -7.52
N GLN A 24 10.70 1.51 -7.53
CA GLN A 24 11.48 1.16 -8.73
C GLN A 24 10.65 0.39 -9.76
N ASN A 25 9.71 -0.45 -9.34
CA ASN A 25 8.77 -1.11 -10.25
C ASN A 25 7.82 -0.09 -10.87
N GLN A 26 7.30 0.87 -10.08
CA GLN A 26 6.52 1.99 -10.62
C GLN A 26 7.32 2.85 -11.61
N VAL A 27 8.60 3.12 -11.32
CA VAL A 27 9.50 3.83 -12.23
C VAL A 27 9.78 2.99 -13.50
N ASN A 28 10.05 1.70 -13.38
CA ASN A 28 10.26 0.78 -14.50
C ASN A 28 9.01 0.61 -15.37
N LYS A 29 7.81 0.68 -14.78
CA LYS A 29 6.54 0.62 -15.50
C LYS A 29 6.16 1.95 -16.16
N LEU A 30 6.60 3.08 -15.60
CA LEU A 30 6.62 4.37 -16.31
C LEU A 30 7.54 4.30 -17.53
N PHE A 31 8.67 3.59 -17.46
CA PHE A 31 9.56 3.39 -18.63
C PHE A 31 9.00 2.44 -19.70
N SER A 32 8.18 1.44 -19.33
CA SER A 32 7.59 0.51 -20.31
C SER A 32 6.32 1.02 -20.99
N THR A 33 5.62 1.98 -20.37
CA THR A 33 4.37 2.55 -20.90
C THR A 33 4.62 3.75 -21.82
N TYR A 34 5.75 4.45 -21.68
CA TYR A 34 6.06 5.67 -22.41
C TYR A 34 7.07 5.43 -23.54
N GLN A 35 6.63 5.68 -24.78
CA GLN A 35 7.37 5.38 -26.02
C GLN A 35 8.68 6.16 -26.23
N SER A 36 9.08 7.05 -25.33
CA SER A 36 10.45 7.58 -25.32
C SER A 36 10.85 8.14 -23.94
N PRO A 37 12.12 7.98 -23.53
CA PRO A 37 12.68 8.60 -22.33
C PRO A 37 12.41 10.11 -22.22
N GLN A 38 12.31 10.81 -23.36
CA GLN A 38 12.01 12.25 -23.43
C GLN A 38 10.61 12.62 -22.90
N THR A 39 9.62 11.72 -23.00
CA THR A 39 8.25 12.02 -22.55
C THR A 39 8.14 11.95 -21.03
N VAL A 40 8.82 10.98 -20.41
CA VAL A 40 8.95 10.84 -18.95
C VAL A 40 9.73 12.02 -18.37
N CYS A 41 10.78 12.49 -19.06
CA CYS A 41 11.53 13.69 -18.70
C CYS A 41 10.64 14.93 -18.62
N ASN A 42 9.81 15.18 -19.64
CA ASN A 42 8.98 16.38 -19.69
C ASN A 42 7.94 16.45 -18.56
N GLN A 43 7.44 15.30 -18.10
CA GLN A 43 6.47 15.21 -17.00
C GLN A 43 7.10 15.28 -15.61
N LEU A 44 8.30 14.72 -15.42
CA LEU A 44 9.05 14.91 -14.17
C LEU A 44 9.47 16.38 -14.02
N ILE A 45 9.94 17.01 -15.10
CA ILE A 45 10.29 18.44 -15.13
C ILE A 45 9.08 19.32 -14.84
N SER A 46 7.89 19.01 -15.39
CA SER A 46 6.68 19.79 -15.09
C SER A 46 6.24 19.66 -13.63
N ASN A 47 6.46 18.52 -13.00
CA ASN A 47 6.08 18.31 -11.59
C ASN A 47 7.06 18.99 -10.63
N ILE A 48 8.35 19.00 -10.96
CA ILE A 48 9.40 19.66 -10.15
C ILE A 48 9.34 21.19 -10.29
N ARG A 49 8.96 21.73 -11.45
CA ARG A 49 8.78 23.18 -11.70
C ARG A 49 7.82 23.92 -10.75
N SER A 50 7.04 23.18 -9.96
CA SER A 50 6.18 23.77 -8.93
C SER A 50 6.95 24.25 -7.69
N GLN A 51 8.22 23.83 -7.53
CA GLN A 51 9.08 24.26 -6.43
C GLN A 51 10.51 24.56 -6.93
N GLU A 52 10.90 25.83 -6.81
CA GLU A 52 12.27 26.40 -6.85
C GLU A 52 12.97 26.58 -8.22
N GLN A 53 13.30 27.84 -8.54
CA GLN A 53 13.80 28.31 -9.85
C GLN A 53 15.33 28.36 -10.01
N GLU A 54 16.15 27.91 -9.05
CA GLU A 54 17.62 28.12 -9.12
C GLU A 54 18.48 26.87 -9.37
N GLN A 55 17.91 25.66 -9.47
CA GLN A 55 18.69 24.41 -9.67
C GLN A 55 18.65 23.82 -11.11
N GLU A 56 18.05 24.53 -12.08
CA GLU A 56 17.71 23.97 -13.40
C GLU A 56 18.95 23.61 -14.25
N HIS A 57 20.03 24.40 -14.21
CA HIS A 57 21.22 24.18 -15.05
C HIS A 57 22.12 23.01 -14.58
N VAL A 58 22.33 22.89 -13.27
CA VAL A 58 23.16 21.80 -12.69
C VAL A 58 22.45 20.45 -12.79
N PHE A 59 21.11 20.46 -12.81
CA PHE A 59 20.31 19.25 -12.98
C PHE A 59 20.40 18.71 -14.41
N LEU A 60 20.28 19.58 -15.43
CA LEU A 60 20.30 19.18 -16.85
C LEU A 60 21.65 18.59 -17.28
N ASP A 61 22.77 19.19 -16.87
CA ASP A 61 24.12 18.70 -17.22
C ASP A 61 24.41 17.32 -16.59
N ASN A 62 23.97 17.11 -15.35
CA ASN A 62 24.09 15.82 -14.67
C ASN A 62 23.13 14.75 -15.26
N PHE A 63 22.03 15.17 -15.87
CA PHE A 63 21.01 14.28 -16.43
C PHE A 63 21.42 13.70 -17.79
N GLU A 64 22.00 14.53 -18.68
CA GLU A 64 22.56 14.06 -19.96
C GLU A 64 23.68 13.04 -19.75
N GLN A 65 24.49 13.23 -18.70
CA GLN A 65 25.56 12.31 -18.34
C GLN A 65 25.05 11.04 -17.63
N ALA A 66 23.89 11.11 -16.98
CA ALA A 66 23.20 9.98 -16.34
C ALA A 66 22.33 9.15 -17.30
N ALA A 67 22.15 9.55 -18.55
CA ALA A 67 21.37 8.84 -19.58
C ALA A 67 22.00 7.51 -20.06
N LYS A 68 23.13 7.08 -19.47
CA LYS A 68 23.55 5.67 -19.47
C LYS A 68 22.74 4.95 -18.39
N GLU A 69 21.92 3.97 -18.77
CA GLU A 69 20.86 3.34 -17.94
C GLU A 69 21.22 3.05 -16.47
N GLU A 70 22.48 2.74 -16.17
CA GLU A 70 22.96 2.45 -14.81
C GLU A 70 23.06 3.70 -13.90
N ASN A 71 23.33 4.88 -14.46
CA ASN A 71 23.50 6.13 -13.70
C ASN A 71 22.16 6.82 -13.37
N PHE A 72 21.14 6.62 -14.21
CA PHE A 72 19.83 7.24 -14.02
C PHE A 72 19.13 6.73 -12.75
N ARG A 73 19.22 5.42 -12.46
CA ARG A 73 18.62 4.82 -11.26
C ARG A 73 19.19 5.45 -9.99
N ASN A 74 20.51 5.54 -9.91
CA ASN A 74 21.21 6.14 -8.77
C ASN A 74 20.91 7.64 -8.66
N PHE A 75 20.82 8.34 -9.80
CA PHE A 75 20.44 9.74 -9.83
C PHE A 75 19.03 9.98 -9.27
N VAL A 76 18.03 9.17 -9.66
CA VAL A 76 16.67 9.28 -9.12
C VAL A 76 16.65 8.94 -7.63
N ILE A 77 17.33 7.89 -7.19
CA ILE A 77 17.42 7.55 -5.75
C ILE A 77 18.01 8.72 -4.97
N ASP A 78 19.14 9.25 -5.42
CA ASP A 78 19.85 10.33 -4.75
C ASP A 78 19.00 11.62 -4.68
N LYS A 79 18.34 11.98 -5.78
CA LYS A 79 17.48 13.17 -5.83
C LYS A 79 16.12 13.03 -5.14
N THR A 80 15.62 11.80 -4.94
CA THR A 80 14.29 11.60 -4.31
C THR A 80 14.38 11.17 -2.84
N ILE A 81 15.41 10.39 -2.48
CA ILE A 81 15.56 9.70 -1.18
C ILE A 81 16.99 9.86 -0.61
N GLY A 82 17.95 10.40 -1.36
CA GLY A 82 19.32 10.62 -0.89
C GLY A 82 19.39 11.76 0.13
N GLU A 83 20.24 12.75 -0.13
CA GLU A 83 20.50 13.85 0.82
C GLU A 83 19.24 14.61 1.25
N ASN A 84 18.23 14.67 0.37
CA ASN A 84 17.00 15.43 0.59
C ASN A 84 16.14 14.98 1.78
N ILE A 85 16.24 13.72 2.23
CA ILE A 85 15.49 13.24 3.40
C ILE A 85 16.37 12.94 4.61
N GLN A 86 17.70 13.02 4.49
CA GLN A 86 18.61 12.68 5.58
C GLN A 86 18.35 13.53 6.83
N ASN A 87 18.09 14.83 6.67
CA ASN A 87 17.76 15.72 7.77
C ASN A 87 16.43 15.34 8.46
N CYS A 88 15.43 14.91 7.67
CA CYS A 88 14.16 14.40 8.20
C CYS A 88 14.37 13.09 8.98
N CYS A 89 15.16 12.15 8.43
CA CYS A 89 15.49 10.89 9.08
C CYS A 89 16.25 11.10 10.39
N LYS A 90 17.23 12.02 10.41
CA LYS A 90 17.98 12.38 11.61
C LYS A 90 17.06 12.99 12.67
N SER A 91 16.24 13.96 12.30
CA SER A 91 15.30 14.60 13.21
C SER A 91 14.28 13.60 13.77
N PHE A 92 13.79 12.68 12.95
CA PHE A 92 12.93 11.59 13.39
C PHE A 92 13.64 10.66 14.38
N ARG A 93 14.87 10.22 14.06
CA ARG A 93 15.68 9.37 14.95
C ARG A 93 15.93 10.06 16.28
N ASP A 94 16.31 11.33 16.28
CA ASP A 94 16.58 12.10 17.49
C ASP A 94 15.31 12.24 18.33
N GLY A 95 14.17 12.57 17.71
CA GLY A 95 12.86 12.65 18.36
C GLY A 95 12.38 11.32 18.93
N PHE A 96 12.45 10.24 18.14
CA PHE A 96 12.09 8.90 18.58
C PHE A 96 12.96 8.44 19.76
N SER A 97 14.26 8.75 19.71
CA SER A 97 15.24 8.45 20.76
C SER A 97 14.94 9.12 22.10
N THR A 98 14.09 10.14 22.14
CA THR A 98 13.63 10.75 23.40
C THR A 98 12.70 9.85 24.20
N VAL A 99 12.02 8.90 23.54
CA VAL A 99 11.07 7.96 24.17
C VAL A 99 11.68 6.56 24.24
N ILE A 100 12.28 6.09 23.15
CA ILE A 100 12.88 4.75 23.03
C ILE A 100 14.21 4.90 22.31
N ASN A 101 15.31 4.41 22.90
CA ASN A 101 16.61 4.44 22.26
C ASN A 101 16.56 3.74 20.89
N PHE A 102 16.87 4.46 19.82
CA PHE A 102 16.80 3.96 18.45
C PHE A 102 17.67 2.72 18.23
N THR A 103 18.80 2.54 18.93
CA THR A 103 19.62 1.33 18.77
C THR A 103 18.90 0.04 19.20
N LEU A 104 17.80 0.14 19.97
CA LEU A 104 16.97 -1.00 20.30
C LEU A 104 16.15 -1.48 19.11
N THR A 105 15.94 -0.67 18.07
CA THR A 105 15.23 -1.12 16.87
C THR A 105 16.07 -2.09 16.04
N ASP A 106 17.39 -2.11 16.22
CA ASP A 106 18.34 -2.93 15.45
C ASP A 106 18.16 -4.45 15.71
N ILE A 107 17.43 -4.83 16.77
CA ILE A 107 17.12 -6.24 17.07
C ILE A 107 15.93 -6.78 16.27
N PHE A 108 15.19 -5.90 15.58
CA PHE A 108 13.99 -6.24 14.83
C PHE A 108 14.22 -6.04 13.33
N THR A 109 13.64 -6.91 12.52
CA THR A 109 13.53 -6.67 11.08
C THR A 109 12.56 -5.53 10.79
N SER A 110 12.67 -4.90 9.61
CA SER A 110 11.73 -3.86 9.16
C SER A 110 10.26 -4.30 9.27
N LYS A 111 9.99 -5.59 9.02
CA LYS A 111 8.65 -6.17 9.13
C LYS A 111 8.17 -6.26 10.58
N GLU A 112 9.03 -6.73 11.49
CA GLU A 112 8.68 -6.82 12.91
C GLU A 112 8.48 -5.44 13.53
N LEU A 113 9.27 -4.43 13.14
CA LEU A 113 9.04 -3.05 13.58
C LEU A 113 7.67 -2.53 13.15
N ILE A 114 7.24 -2.82 11.92
CA ILE A 114 5.90 -2.47 11.44
C ILE A 114 4.84 -3.19 12.27
N ASP A 115 5.02 -4.48 12.58
CA ASP A 115 4.06 -5.25 13.38
C ASP A 115 4.02 -4.74 14.84
N ILE A 116 5.14 -4.29 15.41
CA ILE A 116 5.23 -3.75 16.77
C ILE A 116 4.60 -2.35 16.85
N ILE A 117 4.95 -1.46 15.92
CA ILE A 117 4.44 -0.08 15.89
C ILE A 117 2.97 -0.06 15.46
N GLY A 118 2.62 -0.85 14.45
CA GLY A 118 1.26 -1.02 13.94
C GLY A 118 0.37 -1.85 14.85
N GLY A 119 0.95 -2.53 15.84
CA GLY A 119 0.26 -3.42 16.75
C GLY A 119 -0.10 -4.77 16.13
N ILE A 120 -0.21 -5.78 16.99
CA ILE A 120 -0.67 -7.10 16.57
C ILE A 120 -2.17 -6.99 16.24
N SER A 121 -2.52 -7.24 14.98
CA SER A 121 -3.91 -7.24 14.52
C SER A 121 -4.71 -8.22 15.37
N LYS A 122 -5.67 -7.69 16.15
CA LYS A 122 -6.65 -8.52 16.84
C LYS A 122 -7.52 -9.23 15.80
N PRO A 123 -7.97 -10.47 16.07
CA PRO A 123 -8.91 -11.15 15.19
C PRO A 123 -10.22 -10.36 15.13
N ILE A 124 -10.75 -10.18 13.93
CA ILE A 124 -12.04 -9.51 13.72
C ILE A 124 -13.15 -10.41 14.27
N THR A 125 -14.03 -9.86 15.10
CA THR A 125 -15.19 -10.58 15.63
C THR A 125 -16.46 -10.32 14.84
N LYS A 126 -17.44 -11.24 14.94
CA LYS A 126 -18.75 -11.07 14.31
C LYS A 126 -19.47 -9.82 14.82
N GLU A 127 -19.37 -9.57 16.12
CA GLU A 127 -19.97 -8.40 16.79
C GLU A 127 -19.37 -7.09 16.28
N GLU A 128 -18.04 -7.00 16.12
CA GLU A 128 -17.40 -5.82 15.55
C GLU A 128 -17.87 -5.55 14.11
N MET A 129 -17.99 -6.59 13.29
CA MET A 129 -18.49 -6.41 11.92
C MET A 129 -19.94 -5.94 11.90
N GLN A 130 -20.80 -6.51 12.75
CA GLN A 130 -22.21 -6.10 12.83
C GLN A 130 -22.38 -4.66 13.34
N ASN A 131 -21.51 -4.21 14.25
CA ASN A 131 -21.60 -2.89 14.86
C ASN A 131 -20.90 -1.78 14.06
N PHE A 132 -19.86 -2.12 13.27
CA PHE A 132 -18.98 -1.13 12.65
C PHE A 132 -18.88 -1.21 11.13
N ILE A 133 -19.57 -2.17 10.48
CA ILE A 133 -19.71 -2.20 9.02
C ILE A 133 -21.09 -1.66 8.65
N ASP A 134 -21.10 -0.53 7.94
CA ASP A 134 -22.31 0.07 7.42
C ASP A 134 -22.82 -0.72 6.20
N LEU A 135 -24.13 -0.84 6.07
CA LEU A 135 -24.77 -1.51 4.93
C LEU A 135 -25.43 -0.48 4.03
N ASN A 136 -25.18 -0.59 2.72
CA ASN A 136 -25.81 0.24 1.70
C ASN A 136 -26.42 -0.64 0.61
N GLY A 137 -27.74 -0.60 0.44
CA GLY A 137 -28.46 -1.46 -0.51
C GLY A 137 -28.61 -2.93 -0.08
N TYR A 138 -28.02 -3.33 1.04
CA TYR A 138 -28.31 -4.58 1.75
C TYR A 138 -29.01 -4.30 3.07
N ASN A 139 -29.86 -5.23 3.50
CA ASN A 139 -30.40 -5.29 4.85
C ASN A 139 -29.60 -6.26 5.70
N SER A 140 -29.58 -6.07 7.01
CA SER A 140 -28.86 -6.97 7.94
C SER A 140 -29.35 -8.42 7.92
N ASN A 141 -30.57 -8.67 7.42
CA ASN A 141 -31.18 -9.99 7.30
C ASN A 141 -30.92 -10.66 5.94
N ASP A 142 -30.29 -9.96 4.98
CA ASP A 142 -30.00 -10.53 3.67
C ASP A 142 -28.92 -11.62 3.82
N GLU A 143 -29.13 -12.77 3.18
CA GLU A 143 -28.23 -13.92 3.29
C GLU A 143 -26.80 -13.57 2.88
N GLN A 144 -26.65 -12.70 1.87
CA GLN A 144 -25.35 -12.24 1.37
C GLN A 144 -24.52 -11.50 2.42
N VAL A 145 -25.17 -10.81 3.36
CA VAL A 145 -24.47 -10.16 4.48
C VAL A 145 -23.92 -11.22 5.44
N SER A 146 -24.70 -12.26 5.74
CA SER A 146 -24.21 -13.38 6.55
C SER A 146 -23.10 -14.14 5.83
N TYR A 147 -23.23 -14.40 4.53
CA TYR A 147 -22.20 -15.05 3.72
C TYR A 147 -20.89 -14.27 3.78
N PHE A 148 -20.95 -12.95 3.68
CA PHE A 148 -19.79 -12.08 3.76
C PHE A 148 -19.11 -12.14 5.14
N PHE A 149 -19.87 -11.97 6.22
CA PHE A 149 -19.31 -12.03 7.58
C PHE A 149 -18.75 -13.40 7.93
N ASP A 150 -19.49 -14.47 7.63
CA ASP A 150 -19.04 -15.83 7.94
C ASP A 150 -17.79 -16.19 7.11
N THR A 151 -17.70 -15.71 5.86
CA THR A 151 -16.49 -15.87 5.02
C THR A 151 -15.27 -15.19 5.65
N ILE A 152 -15.40 -13.98 6.22
CA ILE A 152 -14.30 -13.28 6.89
C ILE A 152 -13.90 -13.98 8.18
N LEU A 153 -14.86 -14.50 8.95
CA LEU A 153 -14.59 -15.23 10.19
C LEU A 153 -13.88 -16.56 9.96
N GLU A 154 -14.13 -17.21 8.83
CA GLU A 154 -13.46 -18.45 8.42
C GLU A 154 -12.07 -18.25 7.84
N MET A 155 -11.67 -17.01 7.54
CA MET A 155 -10.32 -16.69 7.09
C MET A 155 -9.30 -16.86 8.23
N THR A 156 -8.13 -17.37 7.87
CA THR A 156 -6.96 -17.34 8.76
C THR A 156 -6.56 -15.89 9.08
N PRO A 157 -5.83 -15.63 10.18
CA PRO A 157 -5.38 -14.27 10.51
C PRO A 157 -4.60 -13.59 9.36
N LYS A 158 -3.81 -14.36 8.61
CA LYS A 158 -3.08 -13.85 7.43
C LYS A 158 -4.01 -13.50 6.27
N GLU A 159 -5.06 -14.27 6.04
CA GLU A 159 -6.07 -13.95 5.02
C GLU A 159 -6.90 -12.73 5.43
N GLN A 160 -7.26 -12.60 6.71
CA GLN A 160 -7.94 -11.40 7.23
C GLN A 160 -7.09 -10.15 7.05
N GLN A 161 -5.78 -10.21 7.34
CA GLN A 161 -4.88 -9.09 7.09
C GLN A 161 -4.83 -8.70 5.60
N LYS A 162 -4.79 -9.69 4.70
CA LYS A 162 -4.85 -9.44 3.25
C LYS A 162 -6.17 -8.81 2.84
N PHE A 163 -7.29 -9.26 3.40
CA PHE A 163 -8.60 -8.66 3.18
C PHE A 163 -8.66 -7.21 3.67
N LEU A 164 -8.21 -6.94 4.89
CA LEU A 164 -8.17 -5.58 5.43
C LEU A 164 -7.32 -4.66 4.55
N ARG A 165 -6.15 -5.13 4.09
CA ARG A 165 -5.33 -4.39 3.14
C ARG A 165 -6.02 -4.19 1.79
N TYR A 166 -6.75 -5.20 1.32
CA TYR A 166 -7.53 -5.10 0.08
C TYR A 166 -8.56 -3.97 0.18
N VAL A 167 -9.27 -3.85 1.30
CA VAL A 167 -10.34 -2.86 1.46
C VAL A 167 -9.83 -1.47 1.87
N THR A 168 -8.81 -1.39 2.72
CA THR A 168 -8.34 -0.12 3.31
C THR A 168 -7.07 0.43 2.66
N ALA A 169 -6.42 -0.35 1.78
CA ALA A 169 -5.06 -0.10 1.30
C ALA A 169 -3.97 0.03 2.40
N SER A 170 -4.31 -0.23 3.67
CA SER A 170 -3.39 -0.14 4.80
C SER A 170 -2.85 -1.51 5.20
N GLN A 171 -1.64 -1.55 5.76
CA GLN A 171 -1.05 -2.78 6.31
C GLN A 171 -1.61 -3.15 7.70
N ALA A 172 -2.16 -2.16 8.40
CA ALA A 172 -2.73 -2.31 9.73
C ALA A 172 -3.98 -1.43 9.89
N LEU A 173 -4.91 -1.85 10.73
CA LEU A 173 -6.01 -1.01 11.17
C LEU A 173 -5.50 0.08 12.13
N PRO A 174 -6.19 1.23 12.21
CA PRO A 174 -5.91 2.22 13.25
C PRO A 174 -6.00 1.61 14.66
N ALA A 175 -5.31 2.23 15.62
CA ALA A 175 -5.39 1.82 17.02
C ALA A 175 -6.86 1.89 17.50
N GLY A 176 -7.47 0.74 17.78
CA GLY A 176 -8.89 0.61 18.10
C GLY A 176 -9.70 -0.24 17.12
N GLY A 177 -9.09 -0.70 16.01
CA GLY A 177 -9.67 -1.70 15.11
C GLY A 177 -10.64 -1.12 14.09
N LEU A 178 -11.63 -1.92 13.67
CA LEU A 178 -12.59 -1.56 12.61
C LEU A 178 -13.38 -0.29 12.94
N LYS A 179 -13.69 -0.06 14.22
CA LYS A 179 -14.44 1.10 14.71
C LYS A 179 -13.77 2.44 14.35
N GLU A 180 -12.44 2.47 14.32
CA GLU A 180 -11.66 3.69 14.15
C GLU A 180 -11.34 3.97 12.67
N LEU A 181 -11.90 3.19 11.74
CA LEU A 181 -11.81 3.49 10.32
C LEU A 181 -12.60 4.78 10.00
N GLN A 182 -11.90 5.72 9.37
CA GLN A 182 -12.47 6.98 8.89
C GLN A 182 -12.18 7.11 7.39
N PRO A 183 -13.20 6.98 6.52
CA PRO A 183 -14.62 6.68 6.81
C PRO A 183 -14.85 5.23 7.27
N HIS A 184 -16.03 4.94 7.85
CA HIS A 184 -16.41 3.60 8.26
C HIS A 184 -16.42 2.62 7.08
N LEU A 185 -16.13 1.35 7.37
CA LEU A 185 -16.19 0.28 6.36
C LEU A 185 -17.65 0.09 5.90
N THR A 186 -17.92 0.24 4.61
CA THR A 186 -19.28 0.10 4.07
C THR A 186 -19.39 -1.09 3.11
N LEU A 187 -20.38 -1.96 3.31
CA LEU A 187 -20.77 -3.02 2.38
C LEU A 187 -21.92 -2.52 1.49
N THR A 188 -21.63 -2.33 0.21
CA THR A 188 -22.55 -1.78 -0.78
C THR A 188 -23.02 -2.86 -1.76
N ARG A 189 -24.33 -2.99 -1.95
CA ARG A 189 -24.90 -3.84 -3.00
C ARG A 189 -24.64 -3.25 -4.38
N ILE A 190 -24.25 -4.12 -5.31
CA ILE A 190 -24.21 -3.79 -6.74
C ILE A 190 -25.08 -4.76 -7.52
N ASP A 191 -26.13 -4.24 -8.15
CA ASP A 191 -26.98 -5.02 -9.03
C ASP A 191 -26.40 -5.03 -10.45
N PHE A 192 -26.55 -6.15 -11.13
CA PHE A 192 -26.18 -6.32 -12.53
C PHE A 192 -27.45 -6.48 -13.36
N ASP A 193 -27.34 -6.19 -14.66
CA ASP A 193 -28.39 -6.53 -15.60
C ASP A 193 -28.58 -8.06 -15.64
N ASN A 194 -29.82 -8.51 -15.88
CA ASN A 194 -30.23 -9.92 -15.89
C ASN A 194 -29.52 -10.74 -16.99
N SER A 195 -28.82 -10.08 -17.91
CA SER A 195 -27.99 -10.69 -18.96
C SER A 195 -26.64 -11.21 -18.45
N ILE A 196 -26.21 -10.82 -17.25
CA ILE A 196 -24.90 -11.17 -16.68
C ILE A 196 -25.07 -12.24 -15.61
N ASN A 197 -24.25 -13.29 -15.67
CA ASN A 197 -24.15 -14.25 -14.58
C ASN A 197 -23.41 -13.62 -13.39
N ILE A 198 -24.17 -13.28 -12.34
CA ILE A 198 -23.68 -12.63 -11.12
C ILE A 198 -22.58 -13.46 -10.42
N ASP A 199 -22.67 -14.79 -10.48
CA ASP A 199 -21.72 -15.69 -9.81
C ASP A 199 -20.33 -15.72 -10.47
N LEU A 200 -20.21 -15.16 -11.68
CA LEU A 200 -18.92 -14.96 -12.36
C LEU A 200 -18.31 -13.59 -12.05
N ALA A 201 -19.05 -12.68 -11.43
CA ALA A 201 -18.55 -11.36 -11.06
C ALA A 201 -17.56 -11.44 -9.89
N TYR A 202 -16.72 -10.40 -9.76
CA TYR A 202 -15.82 -10.24 -8.63
C TYR A 202 -16.31 -9.11 -7.72
N PRO A 203 -16.20 -9.25 -6.38
CA PRO A 203 -16.31 -8.11 -5.49
C PRO A 203 -15.28 -7.04 -5.88
N THR A 204 -15.64 -5.77 -5.73
CA THR A 204 -14.71 -4.66 -5.97
C THR A 204 -14.65 -3.76 -4.74
N VAL A 205 -13.58 -3.00 -4.61
CA VAL A 205 -13.35 -2.11 -3.45
C VAL A 205 -13.12 -0.68 -3.91
N SER A 206 -13.49 0.26 -3.05
CA SER A 206 -13.13 1.67 -3.17
C SER A 206 -12.42 2.06 -1.87
N THR A 207 -11.09 2.00 -1.92
CA THR A 207 -10.23 2.14 -0.72
C THR A 207 -10.29 3.54 -0.12
N CYS A 208 -10.45 4.58 -0.95
CA CYS A 208 -10.61 5.96 -0.48
C CYS A 208 -11.85 6.16 0.41
N SER A 209 -12.87 5.30 0.24
CA SER A 209 -14.13 5.36 0.99
C SER A 209 -14.36 4.13 1.85
N ASN A 210 -13.33 3.29 2.09
CA ASN A 210 -13.44 2.01 2.79
C ASN A 210 -14.70 1.22 2.39
N MET A 211 -14.96 1.06 1.09
CA MET A 211 -16.22 0.47 0.61
C MET A 211 -15.97 -0.85 -0.13
N VAL A 212 -16.75 -1.88 0.19
CA VAL A 212 -16.81 -3.16 -0.53
C VAL A 212 -18.09 -3.19 -1.34
N LYS A 213 -17.97 -3.29 -2.66
CA LYS A 213 -19.10 -3.47 -3.57
C LYS A 213 -19.30 -4.97 -3.81
N LEU A 214 -20.38 -5.50 -3.27
CA LEU A 214 -20.67 -6.93 -3.24
C LEU A 214 -21.86 -7.25 -4.17
N PRO A 215 -21.64 -8.01 -5.25
CA PRO A 215 -22.71 -8.61 -6.03
C PRO A 215 -23.59 -9.54 -5.18
N PRO A 216 -24.90 -9.67 -5.48
CA PRO A 216 -25.78 -10.57 -4.74
C PRO A 216 -25.56 -12.02 -5.15
N PHE A 217 -24.45 -12.62 -4.70
CA PHE A 217 -24.07 -14.00 -5.03
C PHE A 217 -25.13 -15.00 -4.58
N SER A 218 -25.27 -16.09 -5.35
CA SER A 218 -26.26 -17.13 -5.10
C SER A 218 -25.96 -18.02 -3.89
N SER A 219 -24.68 -18.17 -3.53
CA SER A 219 -24.24 -19.00 -2.40
C SER A 219 -23.00 -18.45 -1.71
N LYS A 220 -22.78 -18.91 -0.48
CA LYS A 220 -21.58 -18.59 0.31
C LYS A 220 -20.29 -19.07 -0.36
N GLU A 221 -20.30 -20.27 -0.95
CA GLU A 221 -19.13 -20.87 -1.60
C GLU A 221 -18.68 -20.06 -2.82
N VAL A 222 -19.64 -19.54 -3.59
CA VAL A 222 -19.36 -18.63 -4.71
C VAL A 222 -18.73 -17.34 -4.20
N LEU A 223 -19.35 -16.69 -3.20
CA LEU A 223 -18.81 -15.46 -2.60
C LEU A 223 -17.38 -15.69 -2.08
N GLN A 224 -17.16 -16.77 -1.33
CA GLN A 224 -15.85 -17.10 -0.77
C GLN A 224 -14.81 -17.28 -1.87
N THR A 225 -15.14 -18.02 -2.93
CA THR A 225 -14.23 -18.27 -4.06
C THR A 225 -13.88 -16.97 -4.78
N GLN A 226 -14.89 -16.15 -5.10
CA GLN A 226 -14.71 -14.91 -5.85
C GLN A 226 -14.01 -13.83 -5.03
N LEU A 227 -14.32 -13.73 -3.73
CA LEU A 227 -13.66 -12.80 -2.81
C LEU A 227 -12.18 -13.16 -2.62
N LYS A 228 -11.85 -14.43 -2.39
CA LYS A 228 -10.45 -14.87 -2.26
C LYS A 228 -9.65 -14.56 -3.52
N LYS A 229 -10.21 -14.86 -4.70
CA LYS A 229 -9.61 -14.48 -5.99
C LYS A 229 -9.41 -12.98 -6.11
N ALA A 230 -10.42 -12.17 -5.77
CA ALA A 230 -10.32 -10.71 -5.84
C ALA A 230 -9.21 -10.15 -4.95
N ILE A 231 -9.06 -10.67 -3.73
CA ILE A 231 -7.98 -10.32 -2.81
C ILE A 231 -6.61 -10.68 -3.43
N GLU A 232 -6.47 -11.89 -3.99
CA GLU A 232 -5.22 -12.33 -4.63
C GLU A 232 -4.85 -11.48 -5.84
N PHE A 233 -5.81 -11.20 -6.73
CA PHE A 233 -5.58 -10.37 -7.92
C PHE A 233 -5.26 -8.91 -7.57
N SER A 234 -5.83 -8.39 -6.50
CA SER A 234 -5.54 -7.02 -6.03
C SER A 234 -4.09 -6.86 -5.55
N GLY A 235 -3.53 -7.90 -4.92
CA GLY A 235 -2.13 -7.90 -4.50
C GLY A 235 -1.16 -7.86 -5.69
N LEU A 236 -1.57 -8.45 -6.82
CA LEU A 236 -0.81 -8.42 -8.07
C LEU A 236 -0.89 -7.06 -8.78
N THR A 237 -1.98 -6.30 -8.62
CA THR A 237 -2.15 -5.00 -9.28
C THR A 237 -1.25 -3.91 -8.69
N PHE A 238 -0.87 -4.02 -7.42
CA PHE A 238 0.14 -3.13 -6.81
C PHE A 238 1.59 -3.56 -7.11
N GLN A 239 1.81 -4.76 -7.65
CA GLN A 239 3.14 -5.26 -8.06
C GLN A 239 3.38 -5.22 -9.57
N LEU A 240 2.31 -5.15 -10.38
CA LEU A 240 2.37 -4.92 -11.82
C LEU A 240 1.98 -3.48 -12.13
N GLY A 241 2.57 -2.56 -11.38
CA GLY A 241 2.30 -1.12 -11.25
C GLY A 241 3.41 -0.27 -11.84
#